data_AF-A0A2R7Z2Y2-F1
#
_entry.id   AF-A0A2R7Z2Y2-F1
#
_cell.length_a   1.000
_cell.length_b   1.000
_cell.length_c   1.000
_cell.angle_alpha   90.00
_cell.angle_beta   90.00
_cell.angle_gamma   90.00
#
_symmetry.space_group_name_H-M   'P 1'
#
loop_
_entity.id
_entity.type
_entity.pdbx_description
1 polymer ?
#
loop_
_entity_poly.entity_id
_entity_poly.type
_entity_poly.pdbx_seq_one_letter_code
_entity_poly.pdbx_strand_id
1 'polypeptide(L)'
;MTGFKNFILRGNLVEIATGLIMALAFASVVTTFTNWLTGLLPDSTSEIFSNEANSFGAFLNAVVSFVIMGAVVYFLVVTPYTKAKERFFPSEPEGTPADIALLTEIRDALKARPLS
;
A
#
# COMPACT_ATOMS: atom_id res chain seq x y z
N MET A 1 -1.84 -28.98 -16.98
CA MET A 1 -1.25 -28.60 -15.66
C MET A 1 0.07 -27.82 -15.79
N THR A 2 0.89 -28.04 -16.82
CA THR A 2 2.18 -27.35 -17.05
C THR A 2 2.04 -25.85 -17.36
N GLY A 3 1.00 -25.44 -18.10
CA GLY A 3 0.75 -24.03 -18.44
C GLY A 3 0.38 -23.14 -17.25
N PHE A 4 -0.34 -23.68 -16.26
CA PHE A 4 -0.71 -22.96 -15.04
C PHE A 4 0.50 -22.74 -14.12
N LYS A 5 1.36 -23.76 -13.96
CA LYS A 5 2.63 -23.62 -13.24
C LYS A 5 3.56 -22.59 -13.91
N ASN A 6 3.68 -22.61 -15.24
CA ASN A 6 4.45 -21.61 -16.00
C ASN A 6 3.80 -20.22 -16.04
N PHE A 7 2.53 -20.09 -15.66
CA PHE A 7 1.87 -18.80 -15.46
C PHE A 7 2.27 -18.25 -14.09
N ILE A 8 2.00 -18.99 -12.99
CA ILE A 8 2.34 -18.57 -11.62
C ILE A 8 3.85 -18.32 -11.44
N LEU A 9 4.72 -19.10 -12.09
CA LEU A 9 6.18 -18.92 -12.02
C LEU A 9 6.70 -17.70 -12.79
N ARG A 10 5.85 -16.94 -13.50
CA ARG A 10 6.22 -15.60 -13.96
C ARG A 10 6.28 -14.72 -12.71
N GLY A 11 7.47 -14.57 -12.12
CA GLY A 11 7.72 -14.04 -10.77
C GLY A 11 6.88 -12.84 -10.32
N ASN A 12 6.48 -11.96 -11.26
CA ASN A 12 5.57 -10.85 -11.01
C ASN A 12 4.19 -11.25 -10.41
N LEU A 13 3.65 -12.44 -10.74
CA LEU A 13 2.29 -12.81 -10.29
C LEU A 13 2.21 -13.23 -8.82
N VAL A 14 3.25 -13.86 -8.29
CA VAL A 14 3.26 -14.29 -6.87
C VAL A 14 3.36 -13.08 -5.94
N GLU A 15 4.19 -12.10 -6.30
CA GLU A 15 4.33 -10.84 -5.55
C GLU A 15 3.03 -10.02 -5.59
N ILE A 16 2.41 -9.90 -6.76
CA ILE A 16 1.11 -9.22 -6.89
C ILE A 16 0.03 -9.95 -6.08
N ALA A 17 -0.04 -11.29 -6.18
CA ALA A 17 -1.04 -12.08 -5.46
C ALA A 17 -0.87 -11.98 -3.94
N THR A 18 0.36 -12.07 -3.44
CA THR A 18 0.63 -11.93 -2.01
C THR A 18 0.31 -10.53 -1.51
N GLY A 19 0.65 -9.47 -2.26
CA GLY A 19 0.27 -8.09 -1.95
C GLY A 19 -1.24 -7.90 -1.85
N LEU A 20 -2.00 -8.44 -2.80
CA LEU A 20 -3.46 -8.37 -2.79
C LEU A 20 -4.08 -9.11 -1.59
N ILE A 21 -3.60 -10.32 -1.30
CA ILE A 21 -4.09 -11.12 -0.16
C ILE A 21 -3.85 -10.36 1.15
N MET A 22 -2.66 -9.78 1.33
CA MET A 22 -2.34 -9.00 2.53
C MET A 22 -3.20 -7.74 2.65
N ALA A 23 -3.43 -7.03 1.54
CA ALA A 23 -4.29 -5.85 1.52
C ALA A 23 -5.73 -6.18 1.91
N LEU A 24 -6.30 -7.26 1.36
CA LEU A 24 -7.67 -7.70 1.66
C LEU A 24 -7.81 -8.18 3.11
N ALA A 25 -6.84 -8.95 3.61
CA ALA A 25 -6.84 -9.43 4.99
C ALA A 25 -6.76 -8.27 5.99
N PHE A 26 -5.88 -7.30 5.73
CA PHE A 26 -5.73 -6.13 6.58
C PHE A 26 -7.00 -5.27 6.61
N ALA A 27 -7.62 -5.03 5.44
CA ALA A 27 -8.86 -4.28 5.35
C ALA A 27 -9.99 -4.92 6.17
N SER A 28 -10.08 -6.25 6.22
CA SER A 28 -11.06 -6.97 7.04
C SER A 28 -10.87 -6.73 8.55
N VAL A 29 -9.61 -6.81 9.02
CA VAL A 29 -9.27 -6.59 10.44
C VAL A 29 -9.66 -5.19 10.89
N VAL A 30 -9.32 -4.18 10.09
CA VAL A 30 -9.61 -2.79 10.44
C VAL A 30 -11.11 -2.49 10.35
N THR A 31 -11.83 -3.05 9.37
CA THR A 31 -13.29 -2.93 9.30
C THR A 31 -13.96 -3.53 10.54
N THR A 32 -13.50 -4.70 10.99
CA THR A 32 -14.02 -5.35 12.20
C THR A 32 -13.75 -4.49 13.45
N PHE A 33 -12.54 -3.96 13.58
CA PHE A 33 -12.17 -3.06 14.68
C PHE A 33 -13.02 -1.80 14.71
N THR A 34 -13.22 -1.17 13.54
CA THR A 34 -14.05 0.02 13.40
C THR A 34 -15.51 -0.27 13.76
N ASN A 35 -16.09 -1.37 13.29
CA ASN A 35 -17.47 -1.74 13.62
C ASN A 35 -17.65 -2.01 15.12
N TRP A 36 -16.65 -2.62 15.75
CA TRP A 36 -16.63 -2.77 17.20
C TRP A 36 -16.56 -1.42 17.92
N LEU A 37 -15.73 -0.50 17.44
CA LEU A 37 -15.59 0.85 18.00
C LEU A 37 -16.88 1.68 17.86
N THR A 38 -17.54 1.62 16.70
CA THR A 38 -18.80 2.32 16.46
C THR A 38 -19.95 1.70 17.25
N GLY A 39 -19.93 0.38 17.47
CA GLY A 39 -20.89 -0.32 18.33
C GLY A 39 -20.76 -0.02 19.83
N LEU A 40 -19.67 0.60 20.27
CA LEU A 40 -19.46 1.02 21.67
C LEU A 40 -20.03 2.42 21.97
N LEU A 41 -20.47 3.17 20.95
CA LEU A 41 -20.95 4.54 21.11
C LEU A 41 -22.34 4.59 21.78
N PRO A 42 -22.67 5.66 22.54
CA PRO A 42 -23.96 5.78 23.22
C PRO A 42 -25.16 5.83 22.25
N ASP A 43 -26.31 5.31 22.70
CA ASP A 43 -27.57 5.31 21.93
C ASP A 43 -28.05 6.71 21.52
N SER A 44 -27.60 7.78 22.19
CA SER A 44 -27.93 9.18 21.82
C SER A 44 -27.38 9.59 20.44
N THR A 45 -26.39 8.83 19.94
CA THR A 45 -25.82 8.97 18.61
C THR A 45 -26.44 7.99 17.59
N SER A 46 -27.27 7.05 18.02
CA SER A 46 -27.79 5.95 17.18
C SER A 46 -28.70 6.42 16.02
N GLU A 47 -29.38 7.57 16.13
CA GLU A 47 -30.16 8.11 15.01
C GLU A 47 -29.28 8.73 13.92
N ILE A 48 -28.15 9.36 14.30
CA ILE A 48 -27.16 9.94 13.38
C ILE A 48 -26.21 8.86 12.84
N PHE A 49 -26.06 7.75 13.56
CA PHE A 49 -25.23 6.59 13.21
C PHE A 49 -26.06 5.31 13.03
N SER A 50 -27.27 5.45 12.47
CA SER A 50 -28.15 4.33 12.13
C SER A 50 -27.44 3.31 11.23
N ASN A 51 -27.62 2.01 11.52
CA ASN A 51 -27.13 0.92 10.67
C ASN A 51 -28.17 0.44 9.64
N GLU A 52 -29.26 1.19 9.47
CA GLU A 52 -30.30 0.84 8.53
C GLU A 52 -29.82 1.08 7.09
N ALA A 53 -29.99 0.08 6.23
CA ALA A 53 -29.53 0.14 4.85
C ALA A 53 -30.20 1.30 4.11
N ASN A 54 -29.39 2.14 3.45
CA ASN A 54 -29.80 3.38 2.76
C ASN A 54 -30.18 4.56 3.66
N SER A 55 -29.86 4.52 4.96
CA SER A 55 -29.99 5.68 5.83
C SER A 55 -28.79 6.64 5.71
N PHE A 56 -29.00 7.91 6.06
CA PHE A 56 -27.90 8.87 6.22
C PHE A 56 -26.89 8.43 7.29
N GLY A 57 -27.36 7.71 8.31
CA GLY A 57 -26.50 7.16 9.36
C GLY A 57 -25.56 6.07 8.86
N ALA A 58 -26.00 5.22 7.93
CA ALA A 58 -25.15 4.19 7.34
C ALA A 58 -24.03 4.82 6.48
N PHE A 59 -24.34 5.90 5.77
CA PHE A 59 -23.34 6.68 5.04
C PHE A 59 -22.32 7.33 5.97
N LEU A 60 -22.79 8.00 7.03
CA LEU A 60 -21.89 8.65 8.00
C LEU A 60 -21.01 7.62 8.72
N ASN A 61 -21.55 6.45 9.06
CA ASN A 61 -20.79 5.33 9.61
C ASN A 61 -19.71 4.86 8.62
N ALA A 62 -20.03 4.73 7.32
CA ALA A 62 -19.04 4.39 6.31
C ALA A 62 -17.92 5.44 6.19
N VAL A 63 -18.25 6.74 6.29
CA VAL A 63 -17.26 7.83 6.28
C VAL A 63 -16.36 7.77 7.52
N VAL A 64 -16.93 7.62 8.71
CA VAL A 64 -16.16 7.46 9.95
C VAL A 64 -15.26 6.23 9.86
N SER A 65 -15.79 5.14 9.31
CA SER A 65 -15.05 3.91 9.09
C SER A 65 -13.87 4.08 8.15
N PHE A 66 -14.05 4.85 7.07
CA PHE A 66 -12.99 5.18 6.13
C PHE A 66 -11.90 6.05 6.76
N VAL A 67 -12.28 7.05 7.58
CA VAL A 67 -11.31 7.91 8.27
C VAL A 67 -10.49 7.11 9.29
N ILE A 68 -11.14 6.26 10.09
CA ILE A 68 -10.45 5.37 11.04
C ILE A 68 -9.54 4.40 10.28
N MET A 69 -10.02 3.80 9.19
CA MET A 69 -9.22 2.92 8.34
C MET A 69 -7.95 3.61 7.85
N GLY A 70 -8.08 4.81 7.28
CA GLY A 70 -6.95 5.61 6.81
C GLY A 70 -5.98 5.97 7.93
N ALA A 71 -6.51 6.35 9.11
CA ALA A 71 -5.68 6.65 10.27
C ALA A 71 -4.86 5.44 10.73
N VAL A 72 -5.48 4.26 10.84
CA VAL A 72 -4.79 3.03 11.24
C VAL A 72 -3.75 2.61 10.21
N VAL A 73 -4.06 2.64 8.91
CA VAL A 73 -3.10 2.35 7.83
C VAL A 73 -1.91 3.31 7.92
N TYR A 74 -2.17 4.61 8.04
CA TYR A 74 -1.11 5.60 8.10
C TYR A 74 -0.21 5.39 9.33
N PHE A 75 -0.79 5.26 10.52
CA PHE A 75 -0.04 5.21 11.77
C PHE A 75 0.66 3.86 12.04
N LEU A 76 0.03 2.74 11.69
CA LEU A 76 0.56 1.40 11.95
C LEU A 76 1.32 0.78 10.79
N VAL A 77 1.11 1.24 9.56
CA VAL A 77 1.80 0.69 8.38
C VAL A 77 2.74 1.73 7.78
N VAL A 78 2.23 2.90 7.38
CA VAL A 78 3.04 3.88 6.63
C VAL A 78 4.14 4.51 7.49
N THR A 79 3.86 4.99 8.70
CA THR A 79 4.88 5.58 9.58
C THR A 79 5.98 4.62 10.03
N PRO A 80 5.71 3.38 10.48
CA PRO A 80 6.80 2.45 10.78
C PRO A 80 7.51 1.98 9.52
N TYR A 81 6.81 1.80 8.39
CA TYR A 81 7.45 1.44 7.13
C TYR A 81 8.41 2.53 6.64
N THR A 82 8.00 3.80 6.68
CA THR A 82 8.86 4.95 6.31
C THR A 82 10.06 5.05 7.24
N LYS A 83 9.86 4.99 8.56
CA LYS A 83 10.96 4.97 9.54
C LYS A 83 11.90 3.77 9.39
N ALA A 84 11.37 2.58 9.12
CA ALA A 84 12.17 1.38 8.90
C ALA A 84 12.96 1.47 7.59
N LYS A 85 12.32 1.96 6.53
CA LYS A 85 12.98 2.21 5.24
C LYS A 85 14.15 3.16 5.41
N GLU A 86 13.97 4.29 6.09
CA GLU A 86 15.05 5.24 6.39
C GLU A 86 16.20 4.62 7.20
N ARG A 87 15.90 3.67 8.09
CA ARG A 87 16.88 3.03 8.96
C ARG A 87 17.64 1.86 8.32
N PHE A 88 16.97 1.04 7.52
CA PHE A 88 17.54 -0.17 6.92
C PHE A 88 17.98 0.02 5.47
N PHE A 89 17.42 1.02 4.79
CA PHE A 89 17.77 1.45 3.45
C PHE A 89 17.90 2.99 3.46
N PRO A 90 18.90 3.55 4.17
CA PRO A 90 19.20 4.97 4.05
C PRO A 90 19.33 5.25 2.57
N SER A 91 18.58 6.22 2.06
CA SER A 91 18.54 6.49 0.63
C SER A 91 19.95 6.87 0.18
N GLU A 92 20.70 5.93 -0.39
CA GLU A 92 21.82 6.28 -1.25
C GLU A 92 21.22 7.22 -2.31
N PRO A 93 21.78 8.43 -2.48
CA PRO A 93 21.18 9.47 -3.29
C PRO A 93 21.03 8.90 -4.69
N GLU A 94 19.80 8.50 -5.08
CA GLU A 94 19.50 7.59 -6.21
C GLU A 94 20.75 7.34 -7.01
N GLY A 95 21.61 6.43 -6.51
CA GLY A 95 22.89 6.18 -7.13
C GLY A 95 22.51 5.76 -8.53
N THR A 96 22.79 6.63 -9.49
CA THR A 96 22.28 6.57 -10.87
C THR A 96 22.10 5.11 -11.21
N PRO A 97 20.86 4.61 -11.47
CA PRO A 97 20.59 3.19 -11.69
C PRO A 97 21.73 2.60 -12.48
N ALA A 98 22.19 1.36 -12.20
CA ALA A 98 23.38 0.81 -12.87
C ALA A 98 23.37 1.06 -14.40
N ASP A 99 22.17 1.06 -15.00
CA ASP A 99 21.90 1.51 -16.36
C ASP A 99 22.33 2.97 -16.64
N ILE A 100 21.95 3.96 -15.85
CA ILE A 100 22.40 5.36 -15.97
C ILE A 100 23.92 5.49 -15.73
N ALA A 101 24.51 4.73 -14.81
CA ALA A 101 25.97 4.71 -14.63
C ALA A 101 26.68 4.17 -15.89
N LEU A 102 26.22 3.02 -16.40
CA LEU A 102 26.70 2.44 -17.65
C LEU A 102 26.47 3.36 -18.85
N LEU A 103 25.32 4.02 -18.94
CA LEU A 103 25.02 4.99 -20.00
C LEU A 103 25.92 6.22 -19.91
N THR A 104 26.33 6.63 -18.70
CA THR A 104 27.29 7.71 -18.49
C THR A 104 28.68 7.30 -18.99
N GLU A 105 29.13 6.09 -18.64
CA GLU A 105 30.38 5.51 -19.13
C GLU A 105 30.38 5.35 -20.66
N ILE A 106 29.29 4.86 -21.26
CA ILE A 106 29.13 4.72 -22.72
C ILE A 106 29.16 6.09 -23.40
N ARG A 107 28.47 7.10 -22.84
CA ARG A 107 28.47 8.47 -23.36
C ARG A 107 29.89 9.04 -23.39
N ASP A 108 30.64 8.82 -22.32
CA ASP A 108 31.99 9.37 -22.18
C ASP A 108 32.99 8.62 -23.10
N ALA A 109 32.84 7.31 -23.25
CA ALA A 109 33.58 6.51 -24.23
C ALA A 109 33.29 6.91 -25.68
N LEU A 110 32.03 7.27 -26.00
CA LEU A 110 31.65 7.77 -27.33
C LEU A 110 32.21 9.16 -27.61
N LYS A 111 32.21 10.07 -26.62
CA LYS A 111 32.83 11.41 -26.76
C LYS A 111 34.35 11.33 -26.97
N ALA A 112 35.01 10.37 -26.32
CA ALA A 112 36.44 10.18 -26.45
C ALA A 112 36.86 9.56 -27.79
N ARG A 113 35.91 9.06 -28.61
CA ARG A 113 36.20 8.47 -29.91
C ARG A 113 36.37 9.57 -30.97
N PRO A 114 37.57 9.79 -31.53
CA PRO A 114 37.76 10.76 -32.60
C PRO A 114 36.99 10.27 -33.85
N LEU A 115 36.14 11.13 -34.40
CA LEU A 115 35.43 10.87 -35.65
C LEU A 115 36.45 10.97 -36.80
N SER A 116 36.99 9.82 -37.19
CA SER A 116 37.76 9.64 -38.43
C SER A 116 36.85 9.58 -39.64
#